data_AF-A0A3S4G9U0-F1
#
_entry.id   AF-A0A3S4G9U0-F1
#
_cell.length_a   1.000
_cell.length_b   1.000
_cell.length_c   1.000
_cell.angle_alpha   90.00
_cell.angle_beta   90.00
_cell.angle_gamma   90.00
#
_symmetry.space_group_name_H-M   'P 1'
#
loop_
_entity.id
_entity.type
_entity.pdbx_description
1 polymer ?
#
loop_
_entity_poly.entity_id
_entity_poly.type
_entity_poly.pdbx_seq_one_letter_code
_entity_poly.pdbx_strand_id
1 'polypeptide(L)'
;MKPAARRRARECAVQALYSWQLSQNDIADVEYQFLAEQDVKDVDVLYFRELLSGVATNSAYLDGLMKPYLSRLLEELGQVEKAVLRIALFELSKRSDVPYKVAINEAIELAKTFGAEDSHKFVNGVLDKAAPVIRPNKSDSQAGKIAGDRYPSSPAFSFFLLRHNVWHVASFP
;
A
#
# COMPACT_ATOMS: atom_id res chain seq x y z
N MET A 1 -9.27 -5.93 14.69
CA MET A 1 -9.15 -6.50 13.33
C MET A 1 -7.73 -7.00 13.10
N LYS A 2 -7.53 -8.06 12.32
CA LYS A 2 -6.20 -8.64 12.06
C LYS A 2 -5.43 -7.76 11.06
N PRO A 3 -4.28 -7.19 11.43
CA PRO A 3 -3.49 -6.33 10.53
C PRO A 3 -3.10 -7.02 9.22
N ALA A 4 -2.81 -8.33 9.29
CA ALA A 4 -2.44 -9.14 8.14
C ALA A 4 -3.54 -9.21 7.07
N ALA A 5 -4.81 -9.33 7.47
CA ALA A 5 -5.94 -9.42 6.54
C ALA A 5 -6.18 -8.10 5.79
N ARG A 6 -5.95 -6.95 6.46
CA ARG A 6 -6.01 -5.62 5.82
C ARG A 6 -4.88 -5.41 4.84
N ARG A 7 -3.67 -5.89 5.16
CA ARG A 7 -2.53 -5.84 4.23
C ARG A 7 -2.81 -6.65 2.98
N ARG A 8 -3.28 -7.89 3.12
CA ARG A 8 -3.71 -8.74 2.00
C ARG A 8 -4.83 -8.08 1.18
N ALA A 9 -5.79 -7.42 1.84
CA ALA A 9 -6.84 -6.67 1.14
C ALA A 9 -6.30 -5.53 0.28
N ARG A 10 -5.26 -4.81 0.73
CA ARG A 10 -4.60 -3.79 -0.11
C ARG A 10 -3.86 -4.39 -1.30
N GLU A 11 -3.15 -5.50 -1.10
CA GLU A 11 -2.47 -6.21 -2.19
C GLU A 11 -3.48 -6.62 -3.27
N CYS A 12 -4.60 -7.22 -2.86
CA CYS A 12 -5.70 -7.54 -3.76
C CYS A 12 -6.29 -6.28 -4.44
N ALA A 13 -6.48 -5.20 -3.68
CA ALA A 13 -7.02 -3.95 -4.22
C ALA A 13 -6.11 -3.35 -5.30
N VAL A 14 -4.78 -3.40 -5.15
CA VAL A 14 -3.83 -2.95 -6.18
C VAL A 14 -4.01 -3.76 -7.46
N GLN A 15 -4.10 -5.09 -7.35
CA GLN A 15 -4.26 -5.98 -8.51
C GLN A 15 -5.59 -5.76 -9.24
N ALA A 16 -6.67 -5.64 -8.48
CA ALA A 16 -8.00 -5.38 -9.03
C ALA A 16 -8.09 -3.98 -9.66
N LEU A 17 -7.53 -2.94 -9.03
CA LEU A 17 -7.46 -1.60 -9.63
C LEU A 17 -6.58 -1.56 -10.86
N TYR A 18 -5.47 -2.29 -10.89
CA TYR A 18 -4.64 -2.44 -12.08
C TYR A 18 -5.46 -3.04 -13.24
N SER A 19 -6.20 -4.11 -12.95
CA SER A 19 -7.09 -4.77 -13.93
C SER A 19 -8.19 -3.84 -14.41
N TRP A 20 -8.81 -3.07 -13.51
CA TRP A 20 -9.79 -2.04 -13.85
C TRP A 20 -9.23 -0.94 -14.75
N GLN A 21 -8.02 -0.46 -14.46
CA GLN A 21 -7.35 0.58 -15.27
C GLN A 21 -7.01 0.09 -16.69
N LEU A 22 -6.68 -1.18 -16.86
CA LEU A 22 -6.38 -1.76 -18.17
C LEU A 22 -7.63 -2.14 -18.96
N SER A 23 -8.60 -2.79 -18.31
CA SER A 23 -9.81 -3.27 -18.96
C SER A 23 -10.82 -2.15 -19.24
N GLN A 24 -10.80 -1.07 -18.44
CA GLN A 24 -11.80 -0.01 -18.46
C GLN A 24 -13.26 -0.51 -18.32
N ASN A 25 -13.43 -1.71 -17.78
CA ASN A 25 -14.72 -2.31 -17.47
C ASN A 25 -15.36 -1.63 -16.24
N ASP A 26 -16.63 -1.96 -15.98
CA ASP A 26 -17.27 -1.55 -14.74
C ASP A 26 -16.51 -2.13 -13.53
N ILE A 27 -16.35 -1.32 -12.48
CA ILE A 27 -15.66 -1.75 -11.27
C ILE A 27 -16.36 -2.94 -10.61
N ALA A 28 -17.69 -3.03 -10.73
CA ALA A 28 -18.48 -4.14 -10.20
C ALA A 28 -18.16 -5.46 -10.92
N ASP A 29 -17.96 -5.40 -12.24
CA ASP A 29 -17.58 -6.58 -13.03
C ASP A 29 -16.16 -7.04 -12.70
N VAL A 30 -15.23 -6.09 -12.55
CA VAL A 30 -13.85 -6.39 -12.14
C VAL A 30 -13.82 -7.00 -10.74
N GLU A 31 -14.61 -6.46 -9.80
CA GLU A 31 -14.73 -7.02 -8.46
C GLU A 31 -15.26 -8.45 -8.48
N TYR A 32 -16.35 -8.69 -9.23
CA TYR A 32 -16.95 -10.01 -9.34
C TYR A 32 -15.98 -11.04 -9.93
N GLN A 33 -15.30 -10.70 -11.02
CA GLN A 33 -14.30 -11.56 -11.64
C GLN A 33 -13.13 -11.83 -10.69
N PHE A 34 -12.61 -10.79 -10.03
CA PHE A 34 -11.48 -10.91 -9.12
C PHE A 34 -11.80 -11.84 -7.93
N LEU A 35 -12.98 -11.69 -7.32
CA LEU A 35 -13.42 -12.53 -6.20
C LEU A 35 -13.74 -13.98 -6.62
N ALA A 36 -14.06 -14.21 -7.89
CA ALA A 36 -14.28 -15.55 -8.42
C ALA A 36 -12.97 -16.30 -8.70
N GLU A 37 -11.90 -15.59 -9.07
CA GLU A 37 -10.62 -16.17 -9.47
C GLU A 37 -9.60 -16.27 -8.32
N GLN A 38 -9.65 -15.37 -7.34
CA GLN A 38 -8.64 -15.27 -6.28
C GLN A 38 -9.07 -15.94 -4.97
N ASP A 39 -8.11 -16.57 -4.28
CA ASP A 39 -8.35 -17.13 -2.95
C ASP A 39 -8.31 -16.01 -1.88
N VAL A 40 -9.50 -15.56 -1.48
CA VAL A 40 -9.71 -14.45 -0.53
C VAL A 40 -9.93 -14.91 0.92
N LYS A 41 -9.61 -16.16 1.29
CA LYS A 41 -9.87 -16.73 2.64
C LYS A 41 -9.24 -15.93 3.79
N ASP A 42 -8.07 -15.33 3.56
CA ASP A 42 -7.34 -14.51 4.55
C ASP A 42 -7.44 -13.00 4.30
N VAL A 43 -8.34 -12.59 3.39
CA VAL A 43 -8.52 -11.21 2.97
C VAL A 43 -9.71 -10.60 3.70
N ASP A 44 -9.55 -9.36 4.15
CA ASP A 44 -10.70 -8.57 4.60
C ASP A 44 -11.50 -8.09 3.37
N VAL A 45 -12.46 -8.92 2.94
CA VAL A 45 -13.26 -8.67 1.71
C VAL A 45 -14.08 -7.39 1.82
N LEU A 46 -14.58 -7.05 3.01
CA LEU A 46 -15.29 -5.79 3.22
C LEU A 46 -14.36 -4.61 2.98
N TYR A 47 -13.16 -4.65 3.56
CA TYR A 47 -12.17 -3.60 3.35
C TYR A 47 -11.73 -3.48 1.89
N PHE A 48 -11.52 -4.63 1.22
CA PHE A 48 -11.19 -4.67 -0.20
C PHE A 48 -12.27 -3.99 -1.06
N ARG A 49 -13.55 -4.31 -0.85
CA ARG A 49 -14.69 -3.70 -1.57
C ARG A 49 -14.77 -2.19 -1.33
N GLU A 50 -14.61 -1.77 -0.08
CA GLU A 50 -14.60 -0.36 0.28
C GLU A 50 -13.47 0.41 -0.42
N LEU A 51 -12.27 -0.18 -0.50
CA LEU A 51 -11.15 0.41 -1.24
C LEU A 51 -11.45 0.49 -2.74
N LEU A 52 -11.94 -0.60 -3.34
CA LEU A 52 -12.19 -0.66 -4.79
C LEU A 52 -13.25 0.34 -5.23
N SER A 53 -14.43 0.26 -4.61
CA SER A 53 -15.56 1.17 -4.91
C SER A 53 -15.22 2.61 -4.54
N GLY A 54 -14.56 2.82 -3.40
CA GLY A 54 -14.12 4.12 -2.93
C GLY A 54 -13.15 4.80 -3.89
N VAL A 55 -12.15 4.08 -4.37
CA VAL A 55 -11.19 4.60 -5.36
C VAL A 55 -11.86 4.83 -6.71
N ALA A 56 -12.68 3.91 -7.21
CA ALA A 56 -13.35 4.07 -8.50
C ALA A 56 -14.26 5.32 -8.52
N THR A 57 -15.08 5.48 -7.48
CA THR A 57 -16.02 6.62 -7.33
C THR A 57 -15.29 7.95 -7.16
N ASN A 58 -14.15 7.96 -6.46
CA ASN A 58 -13.39 9.18 -6.19
C ASN A 58 -12.18 9.37 -7.11
N SER A 59 -12.06 8.59 -8.17
CA SER A 59 -10.86 8.56 -9.04
C SER A 59 -10.46 9.95 -9.54
N ALA A 60 -11.40 10.73 -10.08
CA ALA A 60 -11.15 12.10 -10.53
C ALA A 60 -10.69 13.05 -9.42
N TYR A 61 -11.24 12.91 -8.20
CA TYR A 61 -10.84 13.69 -7.04
C TYR A 61 -9.42 13.32 -6.57
N LEU A 62 -9.12 12.03 -6.50
CA LEU A 62 -7.80 11.51 -6.12
C LEU A 62 -6.72 11.92 -7.12
N ASP A 63 -7.05 11.86 -8.41
CA ASP A 63 -6.18 12.32 -9.50
C ASP A 63 -5.91 13.83 -9.39
N GLY A 64 -6.92 14.63 -9.04
CA GLY A 64 -6.76 16.06 -8.75
C GLY A 64 -5.87 16.35 -7.55
N LEU A 65 -5.98 15.54 -6.48
CA LEU A 65 -5.14 15.66 -5.29
C LEU A 65 -3.67 15.33 -5.57
N MET A 66 -3.38 14.35 -6.43
CA MET A 66 -1.99 13.98 -6.70
C MET A 66 -1.31 14.90 -7.70
N LYS A 67 -2.05 15.43 -8.67
CA LYS A 67 -1.53 16.26 -9.78
C LYS A 67 -0.49 17.33 -9.38
N PRO A 68 -0.67 18.14 -8.30
CA PRO A 68 0.31 19.15 -7.92
C PRO A 68 1.63 18.59 -7.35
N TYR A 69 1.65 17.32 -6.93
CA TYR A 69 2.82 16.69 -6.31
C TYR A 69 3.60 15.79 -7.26
N LEU A 70 3.02 15.49 -8.44
CA LEU A 70 3.69 14.70 -9.45
C LEU A 70 4.76 15.56 -10.14
N SER A 71 5.95 14.99 -10.30
CA SER A 71 7.01 15.58 -11.14
C SER A 71 6.79 15.36 -12.63
N ARG A 72 5.82 14.52 -13.00
CA ARG A 72 5.48 14.05 -14.36
C ARG A 72 3.97 14.05 -14.56
N LEU A 73 3.50 13.86 -15.78
CA LEU A 73 2.06 13.77 -16.05
C LEU A 73 1.47 12.48 -15.47
N LEU A 74 0.22 12.55 -15.01
CA LEU A 74 -0.55 11.40 -14.50
C LEU A 74 -0.58 10.20 -15.45
N GLU A 75 -0.56 10.49 -16.76
CA GLU A 75 -0.59 9.51 -17.84
C GLU A 75 0.77 8.83 -18.07
N GLU A 76 1.87 9.45 -17.63
CA GLU A 76 3.23 8.92 -17.73
C GLU A 76 3.60 8.03 -16.54
N LEU A 77 2.75 7.96 -15.51
CA LEU A 77 2.94 7.08 -14.36
C LEU A 77 2.66 5.62 -14.74
N GLY A 78 3.42 4.71 -14.14
CA GLY A 78 3.12 3.30 -14.20
C GLY A 78 1.73 3.01 -13.64
N GLN A 79 0.99 2.09 -14.26
CA GLN A 79 -0.37 1.75 -13.82
C GLN A 79 -0.40 1.27 -12.36
N VAL A 80 0.66 0.58 -11.92
CA VAL A 80 0.81 0.15 -10.53
C VAL A 80 1.02 1.34 -9.58
N GLU A 81 1.91 2.27 -9.93
CA GLU A 81 2.18 3.46 -9.11
C GLU A 81 0.92 4.30 -8.95
N LYS A 82 0.17 4.48 -10.04
CA LYS A 82 -1.13 5.17 -10.03
C LYS A 82 -2.14 4.46 -9.13
N ALA A 83 -2.24 3.13 -9.21
CA ALA A 83 -3.14 2.36 -8.34
C ALA A 83 -2.77 2.50 -6.86
N VAL A 84 -1.48 2.37 -6.52
CA VAL A 84 -0.97 2.51 -5.15
C VAL A 84 -1.22 3.91 -4.60
N LEU A 85 -0.93 4.95 -5.38
CA LEU A 85 -1.17 6.34 -4.97
C LEU A 85 -2.65 6.61 -4.75
N ARG A 86 -3.53 6.10 -5.63
CA ARG A 86 -4.98 6.25 -5.46
C ARG A 86 -5.49 5.60 -4.17
N ILE A 87 -5.04 4.38 -3.86
CA ILE A 87 -5.38 3.70 -2.59
C ILE A 87 -4.89 4.54 -1.40
N ALA A 88 -3.63 4.96 -1.42
CA ALA A 88 -3.02 5.69 -0.31
C ALA A 88 -3.73 7.03 -0.06
N LEU A 89 -4.04 7.78 -1.11
CA LEU A 89 -4.75 9.06 -1.01
C LEU A 89 -6.20 8.88 -0.57
N PHE A 90 -6.85 7.79 -0.99
CA PHE A 90 -8.17 7.43 -0.51
C PHE A 90 -8.15 7.10 1.00
N GLU A 91 -7.20 6.29 1.44
CA GLU A 91 -7.02 5.98 2.87
C GLU A 91 -6.75 7.27 3.66
N LEU A 92 -5.86 8.14 3.19
CA LEU A 92 -5.52 9.40 3.87
C LEU A 92 -6.69 10.39 3.96
N SER A 93 -7.55 10.45 2.93
CA SER A 93 -8.64 11.42 2.84
C SER A 93 -9.96 10.95 3.45
N LYS A 94 -10.28 9.66 3.35
CA LYS A 94 -11.58 9.11 3.76
C LYS A 94 -11.50 8.17 4.96
N ARG A 95 -10.36 7.52 5.20
CA ARG A 95 -10.21 6.51 6.26
C ARG A 95 -9.52 7.09 7.48
N SER A 96 -10.33 7.64 8.39
CA SER A 96 -9.80 8.16 9.64
C SER A 96 -9.29 7.07 10.60
N ASP A 97 -9.73 5.82 10.40
CA ASP A 97 -9.36 4.63 11.18
C ASP A 97 -7.94 4.11 10.86
N VAL A 98 -7.37 4.50 9.72
CA VAL A 98 -5.99 4.13 9.36
C VAL A 98 -5.04 5.24 9.82
N PRO A 99 -4.02 4.92 10.65
CA PRO A 99 -3.01 5.88 11.03
C PRO A 99 -2.22 6.36 9.81
N TYR A 100 -1.95 7.65 9.76
CA TYR A 100 -1.18 8.32 8.69
C TYR A 100 0.10 7.57 8.30
N LYS A 101 0.93 7.25 9.29
CA LYS A 101 2.23 6.58 9.08
C LYS A 101 2.06 5.17 8.51
N VAL A 102 0.97 4.48 8.89
CA VAL A 102 0.68 3.13 8.42
C VAL A 102 0.24 3.15 6.96
N ALA A 103 -0.66 4.07 6.58
CA ALA A 103 -1.10 4.20 5.18
C ALA A 103 0.09 4.47 4.23
N ILE A 104 0.98 5.39 4.61
CA ILE A 104 2.17 5.72 3.81
C ILE A 104 3.13 4.53 3.74
N ASN A 105 3.47 3.92 4.88
CA ASN A 105 4.39 2.79 4.91
C ASN A 105 3.87 1.60 4.08
N GLU A 106 2.59 1.28 4.21
CA GLU A 106 1.96 0.19 3.44
C GLU A 106 1.93 0.51 1.94
N ALA A 107 1.67 1.76 1.54
CA ALA A 107 1.74 2.18 0.14
C ALA A 107 3.15 2.03 -0.44
N ILE A 108 4.18 2.43 0.31
CA ILE A 108 5.59 2.28 -0.11
C ILE A 108 5.94 0.80 -0.27
N GLU A 109 5.51 -0.06 0.66
CA GLU A 109 5.74 -1.50 0.57
C GLU A 109 5.03 -2.11 -0.65
N LEU A 110 3.79 -1.73 -0.93
CA LEU A 110 3.08 -2.16 -2.15
C LEU A 110 3.80 -1.73 -3.43
N ALA A 111 4.34 -0.50 -3.44
CA ALA A 111 5.12 0.00 -4.56
C ALA A 111 6.45 -0.76 -4.74
N LYS A 112 7.06 -1.27 -3.66
CA LYS A 112 8.24 -2.16 -3.76
C LYS A 112 7.87 -3.54 -4.30
N THR A 113 6.72 -4.06 -3.91
CA THR A 113 6.29 -5.42 -4.30
C THR A 113 5.81 -5.49 -5.76
N PHE A 114 5.06 -4.50 -6.21
CA PHE A 114 4.42 -4.52 -7.53
C PHE A 114 4.97 -3.51 -8.54
N GLY A 115 5.67 -2.46 -8.06
CA GLY A 115 6.19 -1.40 -8.90
C GLY A 115 7.52 -1.74 -9.57
N ALA A 116 8.03 -0.79 -10.36
CA ALA A 116 9.34 -0.87 -10.97
C ALA A 116 10.45 -0.51 -9.96
N GLU A 117 11.70 -0.70 -10.41
CA GLU A 117 12.86 -0.20 -9.67
C GLU A 117 12.70 1.32 -9.44
N ASP A 118 12.89 1.76 -8.19
CA ASP A 118 12.64 3.12 -7.70
C ASP A 118 11.18 3.62 -7.56
N SER A 119 10.14 2.85 -7.93
CA SER A 119 8.73 3.27 -7.74
C SER A 119 8.40 3.64 -6.28
N HIS A 120 8.98 2.93 -5.32
CA HIS A 120 8.80 3.19 -3.90
C HIS A 120 9.36 4.55 -3.44
N LYS A 121 10.46 5.03 -4.03
CA LYS A 121 11.04 6.35 -3.74
C LYS A 121 10.11 7.45 -4.27
N PHE A 122 9.57 7.24 -5.47
CA PHE A 122 8.62 8.15 -6.08
C PHE A 122 7.33 8.26 -5.27
N VAL A 123 6.71 7.13 -4.92
CA VAL A 123 5.49 7.09 -4.09
C VAL A 123 5.72 7.76 -2.74
N ASN A 124 6.86 7.49 -2.08
CA ASN A 124 7.21 8.15 -0.83
C ASN A 124 7.30 9.68 -1.00
N GLY A 125 7.98 10.17 -2.03
CA GLY A 125 8.13 11.60 -2.28
C GLY A 125 6.81 12.33 -2.59
N VAL A 126 5.86 11.65 -3.24
CA VAL A 126 4.52 12.20 -3.50
C VAL A 126 3.68 12.23 -2.22
N LEU A 127 3.64 11.11 -1.50
CA LEU A 127 2.83 10.99 -0.28
C LEU A 127 3.33 11.91 0.84
N ASP A 128 4.64 12.10 0.99
CA ASP A 128 5.19 13.00 2.01
C ASP A 128 4.75 14.46 1.82
N LYS A 129 4.49 14.88 0.57
CA LYS A 129 3.97 16.21 0.24
C LYS A 129 2.43 16.29 0.30
N ALA A 130 1.75 15.24 -0.17
CA ALA A 130 0.29 15.22 -0.25
C ALA A 130 -0.36 15.02 1.12
N ALA A 131 0.21 14.14 1.93
CA ALA A 131 -0.44 13.68 3.15
C ALA A 131 -0.58 14.78 4.24
N PRO A 132 0.37 15.73 4.44
CA PRO A 132 0.18 16.87 5.33
C PRO A 132 -0.93 17.83 4.90
N VAL A 133 -1.21 17.91 3.60
CA VAL A 133 -2.27 18.76 3.05
C VAL A 133 -3.65 18.13 3.24
N ILE A 134 -3.72 16.81 3.10
CA ILE A 134 -4.97 16.04 3.29
C ILE A 134 -5.34 15.93 4.77
N ARG A 135 -4.36 15.78 5.65
CA ARG A 135 -4.55 15.75 7.12
C ARG A 135 -3.61 16.76 7.80
N PRO A 136 -4.01 18.04 7.89
CA PRO A 136 -3.22 19.10 8.55
C PRO A 136 -3.06 18.85 10.06
N ASN A 137 -4.02 18.17 10.68
CA ASN A 137 -3.96 17.80 12.08
C ASN A 137 -3.02 16.59 12.25
N LYS A 138 -1.73 16.89 12.50
CA LYS A 138 -0.76 15.97 13.11
C LYS A 138 -1.22 15.58 14.52
N SER A 139 -2.33 14.88 14.67
CA SER A 139 -2.61 14.16 15.90
C SER A 139 -2.06 12.74 15.74
N ASP A 140 -0.79 12.58 16.08
CA ASP A 140 -0.22 11.33 16.61
C ASP A 140 -1.04 10.93 17.88
N SER A 141 -2.30 10.54 17.70
CA SER A 141 -3.24 10.28 18.80
C SER A 141 -4.07 9.05 18.51
N GLN A 142 -3.39 7.93 18.31
CA GLN A 142 -3.69 6.64 18.96
C GLN A 142 -2.57 5.62 18.68
N ALA A 143 -1.34 5.99 19.03
CA ALA A 143 -0.34 5.02 19.46
C ALA A 143 -0.50 4.89 20.99
N GLY A 144 -1.46 4.07 21.44
CA GLY A 144 -1.66 3.84 22.87
C GLY A 144 -2.99 3.18 23.19
N LYS A 145 -2.92 1.91 23.62
CA LYS A 145 -3.99 1.05 24.17
C LYS A 145 -4.88 0.30 23.16
N ILE A 146 -4.30 -0.65 22.42
CA ILE A 146 -4.80 -2.03 22.24
C ILE A 146 -3.84 -2.85 21.35
N ALA A 147 -2.65 -3.17 21.85
CA ALA A 147 -1.82 -4.26 21.30
C ALA A 147 -0.73 -4.67 22.31
N GLY A 148 -1.15 -4.95 23.55
CA GLY A 148 -0.42 -5.91 24.36
C GLY A 148 -0.73 -7.29 23.80
N ASP A 149 -0.02 -7.68 22.75
CA ASP A 149 0.34 -9.06 22.44
C ASP A 149 1.04 -9.14 21.09
N ARG A 150 2.34 -9.46 21.16
CA ARG A 150 3.10 -10.27 20.19
C ARG A 150 3.19 -9.75 18.75
N TYR A 151 4.22 -8.93 18.51
CA TYR A 151 5.11 -9.19 17.38
C TYR A 151 6.44 -9.70 17.94
N PRO A 152 6.78 -11.00 17.80
CA PRO A 152 8.13 -11.43 18.09
C PRO A 152 9.06 -10.80 17.04
N SER A 153 9.99 -10.00 17.52
CA SER A 153 11.23 -9.68 16.85
C SER A 153 11.95 -10.99 16.49
N SER A 154 11.81 -11.44 15.24
CA SER A 154 12.66 -12.50 14.71
C SER A 154 13.47 -11.96 13.52
N PRO A 155 14.79 -12.22 13.48
CA PRO A 155 15.69 -11.72 12.46
C PRO A 155 15.69 -12.68 11.27
N ALA A 156 14.83 -12.45 10.27
CA ALA A 156 14.80 -13.31 9.10
C ALA A 156 14.51 -12.51 7.82
N PHE A 157 15.34 -11.51 7.50
CA PHE A 157 15.44 -10.99 6.14
C PHE A 157 16.86 -10.43 5.92
N SER A 158 17.78 -11.34 5.64
CA SER A 158 19.05 -11.06 4.95
C SER A 158 19.58 -12.37 4.37
N PHE A 159 20.17 -12.25 3.18
CA PHE A 159 20.87 -13.29 2.42
C PHE A 159 20.04 -14.18 1.47
N PHE A 160 19.69 -13.58 0.33
CA PHE A 160 19.90 -14.26 -0.95
C PHE A 160 20.81 -13.38 -1.81
N LEU A 161 22.14 -13.59 -1.69
CA LEU A 161 23.15 -13.46 -2.74
C LEU A 161 24.57 -13.67 -2.17
N LEU A 162 25.29 -14.62 -2.77
CA LEU A 162 26.74 -14.83 -2.82
C LEU A 162 27.53 -15.36 -1.60
N ARG A 163 27.90 -16.65 -1.74
CA ARG A 163 29.27 -17.16 -1.99
C ARG A 163 30.27 -17.19 -0.81
N HIS A 164 30.74 -18.42 -0.55
CA HIS A 164 32.06 -18.84 -0.03
C HIS A 164 32.99 -17.75 0.53
N ASN A 165 33.36 -17.87 1.81
CA ASN A 165 34.70 -18.27 2.27
C ASN A 165 34.98 -17.77 3.70
N VAL A 166 35.08 -18.72 4.63
CA VAL A 166 36.33 -19.09 5.31
C VAL A 166 37.02 -18.12 6.30
N TRP A 167 37.34 -18.70 7.47
CA TRP A 167 38.43 -18.45 8.43
C TRP A 167 38.37 -17.37 9.54
N HIS A 168 38.82 -17.85 10.71
CA HIS A 168 39.49 -17.18 11.83
C HIS A 168 38.61 -16.42 12.86
N VAL A 169 38.83 -16.45 14.17
CA VAL A 169 39.65 -17.28 15.08
C VAL A 169 39.33 -16.84 16.52
N ALA A 170 39.37 -17.81 17.43
CA ALA A 170 39.83 -17.77 18.83
C ALA A 170 39.16 -16.96 19.95
N SER A 171 39.33 -17.62 21.11
CA SER A 171 39.55 -17.13 22.48
C SER A 171 38.30 -17.14 23.37
N PHE A 172 38.10 -18.22 24.16
CA PHE A 172 38.62 -18.47 25.53
C PHE A 172 37.91 -17.60 26.58
N PRO A 173 37.69 -18.06 27.82
CA PRO A 173 38.60 -18.85 28.67
C PRO A 173 38.31 -20.35 28.78
#